data_AF-W1NPH1-F1
#
_entry.id   AF-W1NPH1-F1
#
_cell.length_a   1.000
_cell.length_b   1.000
_cell.length_c   1.000
_cell.angle_alpha   90.00
_cell.angle_beta   90.00
_cell.angle_gamma   90.00
#
_symmetry.space_group_name_H-M   'P 1'
#
loop_
_entity.id
_entity.type
_entity.pdbx_description
1 polymer ?
#
loop_
_entity_poly.entity_id
_entity_poly.type
_entity_poly.pdbx_seq_one_letter_code
_entity_poly.pdbx_strand_id
1 'polypeptide(L)'
;MDIPERLAQVGEEIQHVKNDLRDHRFLLRAFWIHLHPANPAVVEDRMRKTDQRIRGLERRLQMLRNEQQELIVRTIILGDRRD
;
A
#
# COMPACT_ATOMS: atom_id res chain seq x y z
N MET A 1 -19.21 5.83 -12.61
CA MET A 1 -17.74 5.96 -12.69
C MET A 1 -17.30 5.17 -13.90
N ASP A 2 -16.53 5.80 -14.79
CA ASP A 2 -16.03 5.15 -16.00
C ASP A 2 -14.77 4.32 -15.68
N ILE A 3 -14.48 3.29 -16.48
CA ILE A 3 -13.34 2.39 -16.26
C ILE A 3 -12.00 3.15 -16.27
N PRO A 4 -11.74 4.09 -17.20
CA PRO A 4 -10.52 4.89 -17.19
C PRO A 4 -10.39 5.79 -15.94
N GLU A 5 -11.51 6.35 -15.48
CA GLU A 5 -11.55 7.18 -14.26
C GLU A 5 -11.19 6.37 -13.02
N ARG A 6 -11.76 5.17 -12.86
CA ARG A 6 -11.40 4.27 -11.75
C ARG A 6 -9.95 3.81 -11.85
N LEU A 7 -9.46 3.51 -13.06
CA LEU A 7 -8.07 3.07 -13.27
C LEU A 7 -7.06 4.16 -12.84
N ALA A 8 -7.35 5.42 -13.13
CA ALA A 8 -6.55 6.56 -12.68
C ALA A 8 -6.54 6.67 -11.14
N GLN A 9 -7.72 6.61 -10.50
CA GLN A 9 -7.85 6.65 -9.04
C GLN A 9 -7.11 5.50 -8.36
N VAL A 10 -7.24 4.26 -8.85
CA VAL A 10 -6.52 3.11 -8.32
C VAL A 10 -5.00 3.31 -8.46
N GLY A 11 -4.55 3.93 -9.57
CA GLY A 11 -3.15 4.30 -9.76
C GLY A 11 -2.63 5.27 -8.68
N GLU A 12 -3.40 6.32 -8.38
CA GLU A 12 -3.09 7.28 -7.31
C GLU A 12 -3.08 6.60 -5.94
N GLU A 13 -4.11 5.81 -5.62
CA GLU A 13 -4.19 5.06 -4.36
C GLU A 13 -2.98 4.13 -4.18
N ILE A 14 -2.53 3.44 -5.25
CA ILE A 14 -1.32 2.61 -5.23
C ILE A 14 -0.08 3.44 -4.88
N GLN A 15 0.09 4.62 -5.49
CA GLN A 15 1.23 5.48 -5.19
C GLN A 15 1.22 5.96 -3.74
N HIS A 16 0.05 6.37 -3.23
CA HIS A 16 -0.10 6.76 -1.83
C HIS A 16 0.26 5.62 -0.88
N VAL A 17 -0.27 4.41 -1.09
CA VAL A 17 0.04 3.25 -0.25
C VAL A 17 1.53 2.88 -0.31
N LYS A 18 2.17 3.01 -1.48
CA LYS A 18 3.62 2.76 -1.61
C LYS A 18 4.45 3.78 -0.84
N ASN A 19 4.05 5.05 -0.85
CA ASN A 19 4.72 6.10 -0.10
C ASN A 19 4.58 5.86 1.41
N ASP A 20 3.38 5.56 1.90
CA ASP A 20 3.13 5.22 3.30
C ASP A 20 3.95 4.01 3.74
N LEU A 21 4.04 2.96 2.91
CA LEU A 21 4.88 1.80 3.18
C LEU A 21 6.35 2.16 3.31
N ARG A 22 6.85 3.02 2.42
CA ARG A 22 8.24 3.49 2.46
C ARG A 22 8.51 4.23 3.76
N ASP A 23 7.62 5.13 4.14
CA ASP A 23 7.79 5.98 5.32
C ASP A 23 7.72 5.15 6.60
N HIS A 24 6.78 4.20 6.71
CA HIS A 24 6.72 3.30 7.87
C HIS A 24 7.93 2.37 7.97
N ARG A 25 8.43 1.83 6.85
CA ARG A 25 9.65 1.01 6.84
C ARG A 25 10.89 1.84 7.22
N PHE A 26 10.95 3.09 6.76
CA PHE A 26 12.02 4.01 7.13
C PHE A 26 11.99 4.31 8.63
N LEU A 27 10.81 4.61 9.19
CA LEU A 27 10.63 4.82 10.63
C LEU A 27 11.06 3.59 11.43
N LEU A 28 10.64 2.39 11.03
CA LEU A 28 11.05 1.15 11.70
C LEU A 28 12.57 0.99 11.71
N ARG A 29 13.23 1.25 10.57
CA ARG A 29 14.69 1.18 10.46
C ARG A 29 15.37 2.24 11.33
N ALA A 30 14.83 3.46 11.39
CA ALA A 30 15.36 4.52 12.24
C ALA A 30 15.24 4.14 13.74
N PHE A 31 14.13 3.51 14.14
CA PHE A 31 13.99 2.96 15.49
C PHE A 31 15.07 1.93 15.81
N TRP A 32 15.36 1.01 14.89
CA TRP A 32 16.40 -0.02 15.06
C TRP A 32 17.82 0.54 15.20
N ILE A 33 18.14 1.63 14.48
CA ILE A 33 19.51 2.17 14.46
C ILE A 33 19.76 3.14 15.62
N HIS A 34 18.73 3.89 16.07
CA HIS A 34 18.94 5.07 16.90
C HIS A 34 18.32 5.02 18.30
N LEU A 35 17.47 4.04 18.64
CA LEU A 35 16.93 3.95 20.00
C LEU A 35 17.73 3.00 20.89
N HIS A 36 18.42 3.56 21.88
CA HIS A 36 18.67 2.91 23.17
C HIS A 36 17.58 3.38 24.15
N PRO A 37 16.44 2.68 24.21
CA PRO A 37 15.30 3.19 24.96
C PRO A 37 15.53 2.91 26.44
N ALA A 38 15.25 3.89 27.29
CA ALA A 38 15.21 3.69 28.74
C ALA A 38 14.15 2.62 29.15
N ASN A 39 13.16 2.34 28.30
CA ASN A 39 12.17 1.29 28.48
C ASN A 39 11.96 0.47 27.19
N PRO A 40 12.45 -0.79 27.15
CA PRO A 40 12.28 -1.69 26.01
C PRO A 40 10.82 -1.97 25.62
N ALA A 41 9.90 -2.00 26.60
CA ALA A 41 8.49 -2.34 26.34
C ALA A 41 7.77 -1.29 25.48
N VAL A 42 8.13 0.00 25.64
CA VAL A 42 7.58 1.09 24.83
C VAL A 42 8.01 0.96 23.36
N VAL A 43 9.23 0.48 23.13
CA VAL A 43 9.75 0.27 21.78
C VAL A 43 9.14 -0.96 21.14
N GLU A 44 8.99 -2.05 21.89
CA GLU A 44 8.30 -3.24 21.39
C GLU A 44 6.86 -2.91 20.95
N ASP A 45 6.09 -2.16 21.75
CA ASP A 45 4.72 -1.76 21.40
C ASP A 45 4.67 -0.89 20.13
N ARG A 46 5.57 0.09 20.01
CA ARG A 46 5.66 0.95 18.81
C ARG A 46 6.05 0.17 17.57
N MET A 47 6.97 -0.77 17.70
CA MET A 47 7.38 -1.65 16.59
C MET A 47 6.23 -2.55 16.17
N ARG A 48 5.53 -3.18 17.12
CA ARG A 48 4.37 -4.03 16.86
C ARG A 48 3.27 -3.27 16.14
N LYS A 49 2.97 -2.04 16.56
CA LYS A 49 1.99 -1.16 15.88
C LYS A 49 2.42 -0.81 14.46
N THR A 50 3.70 -0.48 14.26
CA THR A 50 4.25 -0.15 12.94
C THR A 50 4.19 -1.36 12.00
N ASP A 51 4.55 -2.54 12.48
CA ASP A 51 4.47 -3.79 11.72
C ASP A 51 3.02 -4.15 11.36
N GLN A 52 2.07 -3.97 12.27
CA GLN A 52 0.66 -4.16 11.98
C GLN A 52 0.17 -3.20 10.88
N ARG A 53 0.64 -1.95 10.91
CA ARG A 53 0.33 -0.94 9.89
C ARG A 53 0.91 -1.32 8.53
N ILE A 54 2.18 -1.75 8.49
CA ILE A 54 2.83 -2.23 7.26
C ILE A 54 2.06 -3.40 6.66
N ARG A 55 1.70 -4.42 7.45
CA ARG A 55 0.89 -5.56 6.96
C ARG A 55 -0.49 -5.13 6.45
N GLY A 56 -1.10 -4.13 7.06
CA GLY A 56 -2.36 -3.55 6.59
C GLY A 56 -2.21 -2.89 5.22
N LEU A 57 -1.17 -2.09 5.04
CA LEU A 57 -0.87 -1.40 3.79
C LEU A 57 -0.46 -2.37 2.67
N GLU A 58 0.29 -3.43 2.98
CA GLU A 58 0.63 -4.50 2.01
C GLU A 58 -0.61 -5.21 1.50
N ARG A 59 -1.56 -5.55 2.39
CA ARG A 59 -2.86 -6.11 1.97
C ARG A 59 -3.65 -5.15 1.11
N ARG A 60 -3.69 -3.85 1.47
CA ARG A 60 -4.37 -2.84 0.66
C ARG A 60 -3.74 -2.70 -0.73
N LEU A 61 -2.41 -2.69 -0.80
CA LEU A 61 -1.67 -2.64 -2.06
C LEU A 61 -2.00 -3.85 -2.95
N GLN A 62 -2.08 -5.05 -2.37
CA GLN A 62 -2.45 -6.24 -3.12
C GLN A 62 -3.87 -6.16 -3.68
N MET A 63 -4.84 -5.70 -2.87
CA MET A 63 -6.22 -5.52 -3.33
C MET A 63 -6.30 -4.51 -4.48
N LEU A 64 -5.61 -3.37 -4.37
CA LEU A 64 -5.59 -2.35 -5.41
C LEU A 64 -4.95 -2.86 -6.72
N ARG A 65 -3.89 -3.66 -6.62
CA ARG A 65 -3.27 -4.30 -7.81
C ARG A 65 -4.20 -5.28 -8.49
N ASN A 66 -4.92 -6.10 -7.71
CA ASN A 66 -5.90 -7.02 -8.26
C ASN A 66 -7.02 -6.25 -8.97
N GLU A 67 -7.53 -5.19 -8.34
CA GLU A 67 -8.55 -4.31 -8.93
C GLU A 67 -8.04 -3.66 -10.24
N GLN A 68 -6.83 -3.13 -10.25
CA GLN A 68 -6.21 -2.56 -11.44
C GLN A 68 -6.16 -3.58 -12.59
N GLN A 69 -5.76 -4.82 -12.30
CA GLN A 69 -5.68 -5.89 -13.29
C GLN A 69 -7.06 -6.27 -13.84
N GLU A 70 -8.07 -6.36 -12.98
CA GLU A 70 -9.45 -6.60 -13.42
C GLU A 70 -9.98 -5.48 -14.33
N LEU A 71 -9.69 -4.22 -14.00
CA LEU A 71 -10.10 -3.06 -14.82
C LEU A 71 -9.39 -3.05 -16.18
N ILE A 72 -8.11 -3.42 -16.24
CA ILE A 72 -7.36 -3.56 -17.50
C ILE A 72 -8.00 -4.65 -18.36
N VAL A 73 -8.28 -5.83 -17.80
CA VAL A 73 -8.91 -6.94 -18.53
C VAL A 73 -10.29 -6.53 -19.06
N ARG A 74 -11.11 -5.85 -18.24
CA ARG A 74 -12.42 -5.35 -18.69
C ARG A 74 -12.31 -4.35 -19.83
N THR A 75 -11.33 -3.46 -19.78
CA THR A 75 -11.07 -2.50 -20.87
C THR A 75 -10.75 -3.22 -22.18
N ILE A 76 -9.90 -4.25 -22.15
CA ILE A 76 -9.54 -5.03 -23.33
C ILE A 76 -10.77 -5.73 -23.92
N ILE A 77 -11.58 -6.40 -23.08
CA ILE A 77 -12.80 -7.10 -23.54
C ILE A 77 -13.81 -6.13 -24.17
N LEU A 78 -13.94 -4.92 -23.62
CA LEU A 78 -14.86 -3.91 -24.15
C LEU A 78 -14.35 -3.25 -25.43
N GLY A 79 -13.02 -3.13 -25.58
CA GLY A 79 -12.39 -2.69 -26.83
C GLY A 79 -12.58 -3.71 -27.95
N ASP A 80 -12.32 -4.99 -27.67
CA ASP A 80 -12.41 -6.11 -28.63
C ASP A 80 -13.84 -6.36 -29.17
N ARG A 81 -14.88 -5.90 -28.44
CA ARG A 81 -16.28 -5.98 -28.89
C ARG A 81 -16.76 -4.78 -29.72
N ARG A 82 -15.95 -3.73 -29.83
CA ARG A 82 -16.29 -2.49 -30.56
C ARG A 82 -15.62 -2.40 -31.92
N ASP A 83 -14.72 -3.34 -32.23
CA ASP A 83 -14.13 -3.59 -33.56
C ASP A 83 -14.90 -4.70 -34.30
#